data_AF-A0A661TBU2-F1
#
_entry.id   AF-A0A661TBU2-F1
#
_cell.length_a   1.000
_cell.length_b   1.000
_cell.length_c   1.000
_cell.angle_alpha   90.00
_cell.angle_beta   90.00
_cell.angle_gamma   90.00
#
_symmetry.space_group_name_H-M   'P 1'
#
loop_
_entity.id
_entity.type
_entity.pdbx_description
1 polymer ?
#
loop_
_entity_poly.entity_id
_entity_poly.type
_entity_poly.pdbx_seq_one_letter_code
_entity_poly.pdbx_strand_id
1 'polypeptide(L)'
;MNRILLKKTAVLILLFAVFTMCSCSTVKRFGTTLLGPTPEQELFYRILQSFESKSYDQALSFCDDYLSKFPDGPHTQDVMMKRAMIFSLKNEFEKARQAYNSFILRFPESPLVEEARIGIMSAWYHQKRYGRVLELEKMIDDSTVSEDTLVQKYSLLADSYLGLGKPMDAAYVLISALKKVGRRGRKNILITFDRIAGSIDPGNLSILLSTVKDPDYRGYLTCRIAEKHMAKEDYGKAESVLSSFLNAYPESSYTSRAENLLRQIARDSAYDRYTIACLLPLTGRYKIFGQRALHGIQLAFQSFIHKTRKNFAKPEKAQLRLLVRDTGSDPHMAVKAVHELIQQKVAAIIGPLVTLDDAIAEVQKAHIPIITLSQGENVPQMGDYVFRNFLTAQMQTHALVAYASETLGFKKFAVLYPDEAYGKIFANCFW
;
A
#
# COMPACT_ATOMS: atom_id res chain seq x y z
N MET A 1 -31.46 3.20 55.52
CA MET A 1 -30.19 3.09 54.75
C MET A 1 -29.21 4.22 55.13
N ASN A 2 -28.94 4.48 56.42
CA ASN A 2 -28.02 5.59 56.80
C ASN A 2 -27.32 5.47 58.19
N ARG A 3 -27.32 4.29 58.85
CA ARG A 3 -26.61 4.10 60.15
C ARG A 3 -25.39 3.19 60.11
N ILE A 4 -25.17 2.45 59.02
CA ILE A 4 -24.03 1.54 58.86
C ILE A 4 -22.83 2.25 58.19
N LEU A 5 -23.08 3.30 57.39
CA LEU A 5 -22.01 4.07 56.73
C LEU A 5 -21.23 4.98 57.71
N LEU A 6 -21.88 5.51 58.77
CA LEU A 6 -21.23 6.42 59.74
C LEU A 6 -20.28 5.72 60.74
N LYS A 7 -20.48 4.42 61.02
CA LYS A 7 -19.61 3.69 61.97
C LYS A 7 -18.30 3.21 61.36
N LYS A 8 -18.23 3.01 60.03
CA LYS A 8 -17.00 2.58 59.35
C LYS A 8 -16.05 3.74 59.05
N THR A 9 -16.56 4.94 58.81
CA THR A 9 -15.73 6.15 58.62
C THR A 9 -15.10 6.65 59.94
N ALA A 10 -15.79 6.51 61.07
CA ALA A 10 -15.24 6.89 62.38
C ALA A 10 -14.07 5.98 62.83
N VAL A 11 -14.09 4.68 62.50
CA VAL A 11 -12.99 3.75 62.80
C VAL A 11 -11.79 4.01 61.88
N LEU A 12 -12.02 4.44 60.64
CA LEU A 12 -10.94 4.77 59.70
C LEU A 12 -10.21 6.07 60.07
N ILE A 13 -10.90 7.04 60.66
CA ILE A 13 -10.31 8.33 61.11
C ILE A 13 -9.56 8.16 62.43
N LEU A 14 -10.00 7.27 63.33
CA LEU A 14 -9.28 6.99 64.58
C LEU A 14 -7.99 6.18 64.36
N LEU A 15 -7.94 5.31 63.35
CA LEU A 15 -6.72 4.60 62.94
C LEU A 15 -5.69 5.50 62.25
N PHE A 16 -6.13 6.63 61.66
CA PHE A 16 -5.23 7.62 61.06
C PHE A 16 -4.63 8.61 62.09
N ALA A 17 -5.27 8.78 63.25
CA ALA A 17 -4.80 9.66 64.33
C ALA A 17 -3.88 8.99 65.36
N VAL A 18 -3.83 7.64 65.41
CA VAL A 18 -2.93 6.90 66.32
C VAL A 18 -1.56 6.62 65.67
N PHE A 19 -1.45 6.65 64.33
CA PHE A 19 -0.17 6.52 63.64
C PHE A 19 0.65 7.82 63.55
N THR A 20 0.08 8.96 63.96
CA THR A 20 0.75 10.28 63.92
C THR A 20 1.35 10.72 65.26
N MET A 21 1.31 9.89 66.31
CA MET A 21 1.76 10.25 67.67
C MET A 21 2.81 9.31 68.30
N CYS A 22 3.37 8.35 67.55
CA CYS A 22 4.51 7.53 68.00
C CYS A 22 5.70 7.65 67.04
N SER A 23 6.35 8.82 67.00
CA SER A 23 7.68 8.98 66.40
C SER A 23 8.39 10.22 66.95
N CYS A 24 8.50 10.32 68.27
CA CYS A 24 9.52 11.13 68.93
C CYS A 24 10.48 10.18 69.67
N SER A 25 11.12 9.28 68.94
CA SER A 25 12.46 8.86 69.31
C SER A 25 13.42 9.80 68.60
N THR A 26 14.31 10.41 69.36
CA THR A 26 15.44 11.19 68.86
C THR A 26 16.33 10.27 68.02
N VAL A 27 16.01 10.15 66.73
CA VAL A 27 16.99 9.69 65.75
C VAL A 27 18.12 10.70 65.84
N LYS A 28 19.26 10.27 66.41
CA LYS A 28 20.53 10.96 66.21
C LYS A 28 20.62 11.20 64.72
N ARG A 29 20.48 12.47 64.29
CA ARG A 29 20.82 12.90 62.94
C ARG A 29 22.29 12.54 62.74
N PHE A 30 22.56 11.34 62.25
CA PHE A 30 23.71 11.13 61.40
C PHE A 30 23.45 12.07 60.24
N GLY A 31 24.23 13.14 60.16
CA GLY A 31 24.23 13.99 58.99
C GLY A 31 24.50 13.07 57.80
N THR A 32 23.49 12.81 56.99
CA THR A 32 23.72 12.44 55.61
C THR A 32 24.27 13.70 54.96
N THR A 33 25.58 13.85 55.05
CA THR A 33 26.32 14.64 54.08
C THR A 33 25.77 14.23 52.73
N LEU A 34 25.16 15.16 51.98
CA LEU A 34 24.99 15.01 50.54
C LEU A 34 26.41 14.94 49.98
N LEU A 35 27.02 13.77 50.06
CA LEU A 35 28.28 13.46 49.40
C LEU A 35 27.99 13.67 47.93
N GLY A 36 28.70 14.62 47.30
CA GLY A 36 28.67 14.79 45.86
C GLY A 36 29.00 13.48 45.14
N PRO A 37 28.83 13.41 43.81
CA PRO A 37 29.14 12.20 43.06
C PRO A 37 30.54 11.71 43.41
N THR A 38 30.68 10.41 43.65
CA THR A 38 32.00 9.83 43.89
C THR A 38 32.90 10.11 42.69
N PRO A 39 34.24 10.15 42.84
CA PRO A 39 35.14 10.30 41.69
C PRO A 39 34.89 9.28 40.57
N GLU A 40 34.41 8.10 40.94
CA GLU A 40 34.00 7.02 40.04
C GLU A 40 32.70 7.38 39.28
N GLN A 41 31.67 7.85 39.97
CA GLN A 41 30.41 8.31 39.36
C GLN A 41 30.64 9.53 38.45
N GLU A 42 31.43 10.50 38.90
CA GLU A 42 31.81 11.67 38.11
C GLU A 42 32.47 11.28 36.79
N LEU A 43 33.38 10.30 36.82
CA LEU A 43 34.03 9.80 35.62
C LEU A 43 33.05 9.05 34.70
N PHE A 44 32.15 8.25 35.27
CA PHE A 44 31.09 7.60 34.49
C PHE A 44 30.15 8.62 33.82
N TYR A 45 29.76 9.68 34.51
CA TYR A 45 28.95 10.75 33.92
C TYR A 45 29.66 11.46 32.76
N ARG A 46 30.97 11.69 32.87
CA ARG A 46 31.78 12.26 31.77
C ARG A 46 31.82 11.35 30.55
N ILE A 47 31.87 10.02 30.74
CA ILE A 47 31.77 9.05 29.64
C ILE A 47 30.42 9.20 28.94
N LEU A 48 29.31 9.22 29.70
CA LEU A 48 27.97 9.34 29.14
C LEU A 48 27.79 10.66 28.38
N GLN A 49 28.20 11.79 28.98
CA GLN A 49 28.11 13.11 28.35
C GLN A 49 28.97 13.22 27.08
N SER A 50 30.20 12.69 27.11
CA SER A 50 31.08 12.70 25.95
C SER A 50 30.54 11.80 24.83
N PHE A 51 29.90 10.69 25.18
CA PHE A 51 29.22 9.83 24.22
C PHE A 51 28.00 10.51 23.57
N GLU A 52 27.15 11.14 24.36
CA GLU A 52 25.95 11.84 23.88
C GLU A 52 26.30 13.03 22.98
N SER A 53 27.37 13.77 23.32
CA SER A 53 27.92 14.83 22.48
C SER A 53 28.68 14.32 21.24
N LYS A 54 28.75 13.00 21.02
CA LYS A 54 29.49 12.33 19.94
C LYS A 54 31.01 12.61 19.95
N SER A 55 31.54 13.04 21.08
CA SER A 55 32.97 13.29 21.31
C SER A 55 33.68 11.96 21.61
N TYR A 56 33.72 11.08 20.61
CA TYR A 56 34.09 9.67 20.80
C TYR A 56 35.53 9.45 21.29
N ASP A 57 36.50 10.24 20.85
CA ASP A 57 37.88 10.11 21.32
C ASP A 57 38.03 10.48 22.80
N GLN A 58 37.33 11.54 23.23
CA GLN A 58 37.28 11.94 24.62
C GLN A 58 36.55 10.91 25.48
N ALA A 59 35.43 10.37 24.96
CA ALA A 59 34.69 9.30 25.62
C ALA A 59 35.55 8.03 25.80
N LEU A 60 36.33 7.63 24.79
CA LEU A 60 37.28 6.52 24.89
C LEU A 60 38.37 6.79 25.93
N SER A 61 38.93 8.00 25.95
CA SER A 61 39.92 8.38 26.97
C SER A 61 39.35 8.28 28.38
N PHE A 62 38.10 8.70 28.61
CA PHE A 62 37.44 8.55 29.90
C PHE A 62 37.10 7.09 30.22
N CYS A 63 36.72 6.28 29.23
CA CYS A 63 36.54 4.84 29.42
C CYS A 63 37.85 4.16 29.85
N ASP A 64 38.97 4.46 29.18
CA ASP A 64 40.27 3.89 29.52
C ASP A 64 40.72 4.32 30.93
N ASP A 65 40.50 5.59 31.30
CA ASP A 65 40.78 6.10 32.65
C ASP A 65 39.90 5.41 33.72
N TYR A 66 38.61 5.20 33.43
CA TYR A 66 37.69 4.51 34.34
C TYR A 66 38.12 3.06 34.54
N LEU A 67 38.40 2.33 33.46
CA LEU A 67 38.78 0.92 33.53
C LEU A 67 40.15 0.71 34.19
N SER A 68 41.04 1.72 34.16
CA SER A 68 42.32 1.69 34.87
C SER A 68 42.18 1.98 36.36
N LYS A 69 41.33 2.93 36.75
CA LYS A 69 41.19 3.39 38.15
C LYS A 69 40.17 2.58 38.96
N PHE A 70 39.12 2.11 38.30
CA PHE A 70 37.99 1.41 38.90
C PHE A 70 37.71 0.11 38.16
N PRO A 71 38.70 -0.81 38.03
CA PRO A 71 38.57 -2.00 37.21
C PRO A 71 37.41 -2.91 37.64
N ASP A 72 37.06 -2.95 38.93
CA ASP A 72 35.94 -3.74 39.48
C ASP A 72 34.83 -2.82 40.03
N GLY A 73 34.74 -1.59 39.52
CA GLY A 73 33.71 -0.62 39.90
C GLY A 73 32.31 -1.04 39.44
N PRO A 74 31.24 -0.47 40.04
CA PRO A 74 29.85 -0.86 39.77
C PRO A 74 29.42 -0.64 38.31
N HIS A 75 30.02 0.32 37.60
CA HIS A 75 29.73 0.61 36.19
C HIS A 75 30.72 -0.02 35.21
N THR A 76 31.61 -0.92 35.66
CA THR A 76 32.61 -1.54 34.78
C THR A 76 31.98 -2.25 33.58
N GLN A 77 30.88 -2.99 33.79
CA GLN A 77 30.18 -3.68 32.71
C GLN A 77 29.66 -2.69 31.66
N ASP A 78 29.00 -1.63 32.12
CA ASP A 78 28.45 -0.57 31.27
C ASP A 78 29.56 0.17 30.50
N VAL A 79 30.66 0.48 31.16
CA VAL A 79 31.81 1.19 30.56
C VAL A 79 32.49 0.33 29.50
N MET A 80 32.69 -0.97 29.75
CA MET A 80 33.24 -1.90 28.76
C MET A 80 32.33 -2.02 27.54
N MET A 81 31.02 -2.13 27.74
CA MET A 81 30.04 -2.14 26.64
C MET A 81 30.04 -0.84 25.86
N LYS A 82 30.03 0.31 26.55
CA LYS A 82 30.07 1.64 25.94
C LYS A 82 31.33 1.84 25.10
N ARG A 83 32.49 1.41 25.60
CA ARG A 83 33.77 1.46 24.89
C ARG A 83 33.71 0.66 23.58
N ALA A 84 33.17 -0.55 23.60
CA ALA A 84 33.00 -1.37 22.40
C ALA A 84 32.02 -0.75 21.39
N MET A 85 30.92 -0.16 21.87
CA MET A 85 29.98 0.61 21.04
C MET A 85 30.64 1.82 20.38
N ILE A 86 31.48 2.57 21.12
CA ILE A 86 32.19 3.71 20.57
C ILE A 86 33.13 3.28 19.44
N PHE A 87 33.90 2.20 19.63
CA PHE A 87 34.73 1.67 18.53
C PHE A 87 33.89 1.32 17.30
N SER A 88 32.69 0.76 17.49
CA SER A 88 31.77 0.47 16.37
C SER A 88 31.32 1.75 15.66
N LEU A 89 30.95 2.79 16.41
CA LEU A 89 30.52 4.09 15.87
C LEU A 89 31.65 4.83 15.14
N LYS A 90 32.90 4.62 15.55
CA LYS A 90 34.10 5.13 14.87
C LYS A 90 34.49 4.30 13.64
N ASN A 91 33.73 3.28 13.27
CA ASN A 91 34.06 2.29 12.23
C ASN A 91 35.36 1.50 12.51
N GLU A 92 35.84 1.50 13.75
CA GLU A 92 37.00 0.71 14.21
C GLU A 92 36.55 -0.71 14.58
N PHE A 93 35.91 -1.40 13.63
CA PHE A 93 35.18 -2.64 13.85
C PHE A 93 36.03 -3.80 14.42
N GLU A 94 37.33 -3.84 14.12
CA GLU A 94 38.23 -4.85 14.71
C GLU A 94 38.43 -4.61 16.21
N LYS A 95 38.70 -3.36 16.61
CA LYS A 95 38.81 -2.98 18.02
C LYS A 95 37.48 -3.16 18.74
N ALA A 96 36.37 -2.86 18.09
CA ALA A 96 35.03 -3.10 18.63
C ALA A 96 34.81 -4.57 18.97
N ARG A 97 35.14 -5.49 18.04
CA ARG A 97 35.03 -6.93 18.29
C ARG A 97 35.94 -7.40 19.41
N GLN A 98 37.18 -6.92 19.46
CA GLN A 98 38.10 -7.25 20.54
C GLN A 98 37.55 -6.78 21.90
N ALA A 99 37.00 -5.56 21.96
CA ALA A 99 36.37 -5.03 23.16
C ALA A 99 35.14 -5.84 23.58
N TYR A 100 34.23 -6.19 22.66
CA TYR A 100 33.08 -7.05 22.96
C TYR A 100 33.51 -8.46 23.42
N ASN A 101 34.49 -9.08 22.75
CA ASN A 101 35.00 -10.38 23.17
C ASN A 101 35.63 -10.33 24.57
N SER A 102 36.36 -9.25 24.88
CA SER A 102 36.93 -9.06 26.22
C SER A 102 35.85 -8.91 27.29
N PHE A 103 34.73 -8.25 26.96
CA PHE A 103 33.57 -8.14 27.84
C PHE A 103 32.92 -9.51 28.09
N ILE A 104 32.64 -10.27 27.02
CA ILE A 104 32.03 -11.60 27.11
C ILE A 104 32.91 -12.56 27.92
N LEU A 105 34.23 -12.51 27.74
CA LEU A 105 35.17 -13.34 28.48
C LEU A 105 35.20 -12.99 29.97
N ARG A 106 35.12 -11.70 30.30
CA ARG A 106 35.20 -11.21 31.69
C ARG A 106 33.88 -11.37 32.45
N PHE A 107 32.75 -11.22 31.76
CA PHE A 107 31.42 -11.23 32.37
C PHE A 107 30.47 -12.19 31.63
N PRO A 108 30.74 -13.51 31.62
CA PRO A 108 29.97 -14.48 30.83
C PRO A 108 28.49 -14.61 31.26
N GLU A 109 28.17 -14.27 32.51
CA GLU A 109 26.81 -14.31 33.06
C GLU A 109 26.10 -12.93 33.02
N SER A 110 26.71 -11.92 32.39
CA SER A 110 26.08 -10.59 32.33
C SER A 110 24.87 -10.61 31.38
N PRO A 111 23.76 -9.93 31.73
CA PRO A 111 22.61 -9.79 30.83
C PRO A 111 22.95 -9.06 29.52
N LEU A 112 24.10 -8.38 29.45
CA LEU A 112 24.57 -7.66 28.26
C LEU A 112 25.38 -8.54 27.29
N VAL A 113 25.62 -9.82 27.62
CA VAL A 113 26.42 -10.72 26.77
C VAL A 113 25.82 -10.88 25.38
N GLU A 114 24.51 -11.02 25.27
CA GLU A 114 23.85 -11.17 23.97
C GLU A 114 23.85 -9.87 23.17
N GLU A 115 23.74 -8.72 23.84
CA GLU A 115 23.91 -7.41 23.22
C GLU A 115 25.35 -7.25 22.68
N ALA A 116 26.36 -7.71 23.43
CA ALA A 116 27.75 -7.71 22.97
C ALA A 116 27.94 -8.60 21.72
N ARG A 117 27.31 -9.78 21.69
CA ARG A 117 27.33 -10.67 20.52
C ARG A 117 26.66 -10.02 19.30
N ILE A 118 25.57 -9.28 19.48
CA ILE A 118 24.93 -8.53 18.40
C ILE A 118 25.79 -7.35 17.95
N GLY A 119 26.52 -6.70 18.86
CA GLY A 119 27.57 -5.73 18.53
C GLY A 119 28.65 -6.33 17.61
N ILE A 120 29.11 -7.56 17.91
CA ILE A 120 30.05 -8.31 17.05
C ILE A 120 29.42 -8.63 15.69
N MET A 121 28.17 -9.08 15.64
CA MET A 121 27.45 -9.32 14.39
C MET A 121 27.38 -8.05 13.54
N SER A 122 27.03 -6.92 14.14
CA SER A 122 26.98 -5.61 13.47
C SER A 122 28.35 -5.22 12.90
N ALA A 123 29.43 -5.39 13.67
CA ALA A 123 30.79 -5.12 13.22
C ALA A 123 31.20 -5.98 12.01
N TRP A 124 30.80 -7.27 11.97
CA TRP A 124 31.02 -8.12 10.78
C TRP A 124 30.18 -7.70 9.58
N TYR A 125 28.92 -7.32 9.83
CA TYR A 125 28.01 -6.83 8.80
C TYR A 125 28.56 -5.59 8.09
N HIS A 126 29.03 -4.59 8.85
CA HIS A 126 29.61 -3.36 8.28
C HIS A 126 30.90 -3.61 7.49
N GLN A 127 31.65 -4.67 7.82
CA GLN A 127 32.79 -5.13 7.03
C GLN A 127 32.40 -6.01 5.83
N LYS A 128 31.10 -6.14 5.52
CA LYS A 128 30.54 -6.99 4.46
C LYS A 128 30.92 -8.47 4.60
N ARG A 129 31.29 -8.91 5.80
CA ARG A 129 31.61 -10.31 6.10
C ARG A 129 30.33 -11.05 6.51
N TYR A 130 29.35 -11.08 5.61
CA TYR A 130 28.00 -11.60 5.87
C TYR A 130 27.99 -13.05 6.38
N GLY A 131 28.88 -13.92 5.86
CA GLY A 131 28.99 -15.29 6.36
C GLY A 131 29.30 -15.38 7.87
N ARG A 132 30.13 -14.48 8.39
CA ARG A 132 30.45 -14.42 9.84
C ARG A 132 29.25 -14.00 10.67
N VAL A 133 28.37 -13.16 10.12
CA VAL A 133 27.12 -12.77 10.80
C VAL A 133 26.22 -14.00 10.98
N LEU A 134 26.09 -14.81 9.93
CA LEU A 134 25.25 -16.02 9.96
C LEU A 134 25.81 -17.11 10.88
N GLU A 135 27.14 -17.26 10.96
CA GLU A 135 27.79 -18.20 11.90
C GLU A 135 27.48 -17.87 13.37
N LEU A 136 27.35 -16.58 13.70
CA LEU A 136 27.09 -16.11 15.05
C LEU A 136 25.62 -16.21 15.48
N GLU A 137 24.68 -16.39 14.54
CA GLU A 137 23.24 -16.47 14.82
C GLU A 137 22.92 -17.47 15.93
N LYS A 138 23.49 -18.68 15.82
CA LYS A 138 23.21 -19.83 16.71
C LYS A 138 23.80 -19.66 18.10
N MET A 139 24.72 -18.72 18.27
CA MET A 139 25.34 -18.45 19.56
C MET A 139 24.48 -17.54 20.43
N ILE A 140 23.46 -16.88 19.87
CA ILE A 140 22.58 -15.96 20.62
C ILE A 140 21.28 -16.66 20.96
N ASP A 141 21.01 -16.80 22.25
CA ASP A 141 19.73 -17.29 22.75
C ASP A 141 18.67 -16.18 22.65
N ASP A 142 17.61 -16.44 21.89
CA ASP A 142 16.53 -15.47 21.69
C ASP A 142 15.68 -15.23 22.96
N SER A 143 15.75 -16.14 23.94
CA SER A 143 14.94 -16.05 25.16
C SER A 143 15.48 -15.08 26.20
N THR A 144 16.75 -14.69 26.09
CA THR A 144 17.46 -13.86 27.08
C THR A 144 17.64 -12.40 26.61
N VAL A 145 17.25 -12.09 25.38
CA VAL A 145 17.41 -10.77 24.76
C VAL A 145 16.14 -9.92 24.81
N SER A 146 16.32 -8.60 24.88
CA SER A 146 15.20 -7.66 24.75
C SER A 146 14.58 -7.67 23.35
N GLU A 147 13.32 -7.26 23.23
CA GLU A 147 12.60 -7.21 21.94
C GLU A 147 13.33 -6.35 20.90
N ASP A 148 13.85 -5.18 21.29
CA ASP A 148 14.59 -4.29 20.38
C ASP A 148 15.88 -4.97 19.86
N THR A 149 16.54 -5.73 20.73
CA THR A 149 17.74 -6.50 20.41
C THR A 149 17.44 -7.66 19.46
N LEU A 150 16.31 -8.35 19.64
CA LEU A 150 15.81 -9.35 18.68
C LEU A 150 15.56 -8.75 17.31
N VAL A 151 14.88 -7.60 17.25
CA VAL A 151 14.61 -6.90 15.99
C VAL A 151 15.92 -6.54 15.28
N GLN A 152 16.93 -6.08 16.03
CA GLN A 152 18.25 -5.78 15.47
C GLN A 152 18.95 -7.03 14.95
N LYS A 153 18.98 -8.13 15.72
CA LYS A 153 19.54 -9.43 15.30
C LYS A 153 18.93 -9.87 13.97
N TYR A 154 17.60 -9.92 13.90
CA TYR A 154 16.90 -10.39 12.70
C TYR A 154 17.04 -9.47 11.49
N SER A 155 17.16 -8.16 11.72
CA SER A 155 17.45 -7.20 10.65
C SER A 155 18.86 -7.42 10.09
N LEU A 156 19.87 -7.60 10.95
CA LEU A 156 21.25 -7.90 10.55
C LEU A 156 21.34 -9.21 9.77
N LEU A 157 20.62 -10.26 10.20
CA LEU A 157 20.58 -11.53 9.47
C LEU A 157 19.94 -11.36 8.10
N ALA A 158 18.78 -10.71 8.02
CA ALA A 158 18.09 -10.47 6.76
C ALA A 158 18.96 -9.66 5.80
N ASP A 159 19.58 -8.57 6.26
CA ASP A 159 20.49 -7.76 5.46
C ASP A 159 21.74 -8.51 5.04
N SER A 160 22.25 -9.41 5.88
CA SER A 160 23.38 -10.29 5.53
C SER A 160 23.01 -11.28 4.44
N TYR A 161 21.82 -11.89 4.50
CA TYR A 161 21.32 -12.74 3.42
C TYR A 161 21.14 -11.96 2.10
N LEU A 162 20.63 -10.72 2.15
CA LEU A 162 20.57 -9.85 0.97
C LEU A 162 21.95 -9.54 0.40
N GLY A 163 22.93 -9.23 1.26
CA GLY A 163 24.31 -9.00 0.87
C GLY A 163 24.97 -10.20 0.18
N LEU A 164 24.46 -11.40 0.43
CA LEU A 164 24.85 -12.65 -0.23
C LEU A 164 24.02 -12.99 -1.48
N GLY A 165 23.10 -12.12 -1.90
CA GLY A 165 22.21 -12.36 -3.04
C GLY A 165 21.11 -13.38 -2.77
N LYS A 166 20.73 -13.58 -1.50
CA LYS A 166 19.77 -14.58 -1.03
C LYS A 166 18.49 -13.95 -0.45
N PRO A 167 17.64 -13.30 -1.28
CA PRO A 167 16.46 -12.59 -0.78
C PRO A 167 15.40 -13.51 -0.17
N MET A 168 15.30 -14.76 -0.64
CA MET A 168 14.37 -15.73 -0.05
C MET A 168 14.75 -16.11 1.38
N ASP A 169 16.02 -16.39 1.63
CA ASP A 169 16.50 -16.68 2.99
C ASP A 169 16.28 -15.48 3.92
N ALA A 170 16.52 -14.27 3.43
CA ALA A 170 16.22 -13.04 4.16
C ALA A 170 14.74 -12.93 4.55
N ALA A 171 13.83 -13.25 3.62
CA ALA A 171 12.39 -13.26 3.86
C ALA A 171 11.97 -14.34 4.88
N TYR A 172 12.53 -15.56 4.79
CA TYR A 172 12.28 -16.62 5.76
C TYR A 172 12.66 -16.23 7.18
N VAL A 173 13.84 -15.65 7.34
CA VAL A 173 14.36 -15.19 8.63
C VAL A 173 13.43 -14.16 9.27
N LEU A 174 12.98 -13.15 8.51
CA LEU A 174 12.06 -12.14 9.04
C LEU A 174 10.70 -12.73 9.40
N ILE A 175 10.15 -13.64 8.58
CA ILE A 175 8.89 -14.31 8.92
C ILE A 175 9.02 -15.15 10.19
N SER A 176 10.15 -15.84 10.38
CA SER A 176 10.42 -16.59 11.61
C SER A 176 10.50 -15.67 12.84
N ALA A 177 11.03 -14.45 12.66
CA ALA A 177 11.20 -13.46 13.72
C ALA A 177 9.85 -12.96 14.25
N LEU A 178 8.83 -12.88 13.39
CA LEU A 178 7.50 -12.35 13.75
C LEU A 178 6.82 -13.12 14.91
N LYS A 179 7.17 -14.39 15.12
CA LYS A 179 6.67 -15.19 16.25
C LYS A 179 7.38 -14.87 17.58
N LYS A 180 8.54 -14.23 17.53
CA LYS A 180 9.43 -13.97 18.67
C LYS A 180 9.35 -12.54 19.19
N VAL A 181 8.67 -11.65 18.47
CA VAL A 181 8.56 -10.23 18.82
C VAL A 181 7.11 -9.81 19.10
N GLY A 182 6.96 -8.82 19.98
CA GLY A 182 5.71 -8.18 20.32
C GLY A 182 5.21 -7.24 19.21
N ARG A 183 4.12 -6.53 19.48
CA ARG A 183 3.44 -5.69 18.47
C ARG A 183 4.36 -4.63 17.86
N ARG A 184 5.23 -4.02 18.66
CA ARG A 184 6.15 -2.97 18.22
C ARG A 184 7.25 -3.56 17.33
N GLY A 185 7.90 -4.63 17.76
CA GLY A 185 8.93 -5.30 16.99
C GLY A 185 8.38 -5.90 15.69
N ARG A 186 7.15 -6.43 15.69
CA ARG A 186 6.47 -6.90 14.48
C ARG A 186 6.40 -5.81 13.42
N LYS A 187 6.00 -4.58 13.78
CA LYS A 187 5.94 -3.46 12.84
C LYS A 187 7.29 -3.21 12.17
N ASN A 188 8.37 -3.22 12.94
CA ASN A 188 9.72 -2.99 12.42
C ASN A 188 10.18 -4.13 11.50
N ILE A 189 9.94 -5.38 11.88
CA ILE A 189 10.27 -6.56 11.05
C ILE A 189 9.49 -6.53 9.73
N LEU A 190 8.21 -6.17 9.74
CA LEU A 190 7.40 -6.07 8.53
C LEU A 190 7.87 -4.96 7.59
N ILE A 191 8.36 -3.82 8.11
CA ILE A 191 8.98 -2.77 7.29
C ILE A 191 10.20 -3.31 6.54
N THR A 192 11.07 -4.04 7.24
CA THR A 192 12.25 -4.67 6.62
C THR A 192 11.83 -5.73 5.60
N PHE A 193 10.80 -6.52 5.92
CA PHE A 193 10.26 -7.54 5.02
C PHE A 193 9.68 -6.91 3.74
N ASP A 194 8.90 -5.84 3.85
CA ASP A 194 8.28 -5.16 2.71
C ASP A 194 9.32 -4.66 1.70
N ARG A 195 10.44 -4.12 2.19
CA ARG A 195 11.57 -3.71 1.35
C ARG A 195 12.14 -4.89 0.56
N ILE A 196 12.27 -6.06 1.19
CA ILE A 196 12.82 -7.27 0.58
C ILE A 196 11.82 -7.91 -0.40
N ALA A 197 10.56 -8.05 0.02
CA ALA A 197 9.49 -8.63 -0.76
C ALA A 197 9.24 -7.89 -2.08
N GLY A 198 9.59 -6.60 -2.15
CA GLY A 198 9.63 -5.83 -3.40
C GLY A 198 10.46 -6.51 -4.51
N SER A 199 11.57 -7.15 -4.17
CA SER A 199 12.48 -7.83 -5.10
C SER A 199 12.14 -9.30 -5.38
N ILE A 200 11.29 -9.93 -4.56
CA ILE A 200 10.97 -11.37 -4.67
C ILE A 200 9.78 -11.58 -5.61
N ASP A 201 9.89 -12.49 -6.57
CA ASP A 201 8.78 -12.87 -7.46
C ASP A 201 7.56 -13.42 -6.67
N PRO A 202 6.30 -13.11 -7.05
CA PRO A 202 5.12 -13.65 -6.38
C PRO A 202 5.11 -15.19 -6.26
N GLY A 203 5.66 -15.94 -7.22
CA GLY A 203 5.75 -17.40 -7.13
C GLY A 203 6.61 -17.85 -5.94
N ASN A 204 7.73 -17.17 -5.72
CA ASN A 204 8.61 -17.44 -4.58
C ASN A 204 7.98 -17.02 -3.24
N LEU A 205 7.23 -15.91 -3.22
CA LEU A 205 6.44 -15.53 -2.04
C LEU A 205 5.33 -16.55 -1.73
N SER A 206 4.75 -17.20 -2.74
CA SER A 206 3.80 -18.30 -2.55
C SER A 206 4.45 -19.54 -1.92
N ILE A 207 5.73 -19.83 -2.23
CA ILE A 207 6.50 -20.88 -1.54
C ILE A 207 6.65 -20.51 -0.06
N LEU A 208 7.01 -19.26 0.24
CA LEU A 208 7.10 -18.78 1.63
C LEU A 208 5.75 -18.91 2.34
N LEU A 209 4.66 -18.47 1.72
CA LEU A 209 3.29 -18.60 2.25
C LEU A 209 2.95 -20.05 2.62
N SER A 210 3.40 -21.04 1.86
CA SER A 210 3.14 -22.47 2.17
C SER A 210 3.75 -22.92 3.51
N THR A 211 4.81 -22.24 3.97
CA THR A 211 5.50 -22.57 5.23
C THR A 211 4.90 -21.86 6.46
N VAL A 212 4.05 -20.85 6.24
CA VAL A 212 3.49 -20.02 7.32
C VAL A 212 2.14 -20.59 7.78
N LYS A 213 2.03 -20.94 9.05
CA LYS A 213 0.77 -21.45 9.65
C LYS A 213 -0.09 -20.38 10.32
N ASP A 214 0.53 -19.28 10.74
CA ASP A 214 -0.15 -18.20 11.46
C ASP A 214 -1.16 -17.47 10.54
N PRO A 215 -2.46 -17.42 10.89
CA PRO A 215 -3.49 -16.84 10.02
C PRO A 215 -3.24 -15.37 9.64
N ASP A 216 -2.72 -14.56 10.55
CA ASP A 216 -2.47 -13.14 10.30
C ASP A 216 -1.29 -12.95 9.35
N TYR A 217 -0.21 -13.71 9.53
CA TYR A 217 0.93 -13.63 8.60
C TYR A 217 0.61 -14.24 7.24
N ARG A 218 -0.24 -15.27 7.18
CA ARG A 218 -0.78 -15.77 5.92
C ARG A 218 -1.60 -14.69 5.22
N GLY A 219 -2.45 -13.96 5.94
CA GLY A 219 -3.24 -12.87 5.39
C GLY A 219 -2.40 -11.71 4.86
N TYR A 220 -1.40 -11.30 5.64
CA TYR A 220 -0.41 -10.32 5.21
C TYR A 220 0.31 -10.74 3.92
N LEU A 221 0.89 -11.95 3.89
CA LEU A 221 1.61 -12.46 2.72
C LEU A 221 0.69 -12.62 1.50
N THR A 222 -0.53 -13.09 1.71
CA THR A 222 -1.55 -13.21 0.64
C THR A 222 -1.83 -11.85 0.01
N CYS A 223 -2.07 -10.81 0.80
CA CYS A 223 -2.28 -9.45 0.28
C CYS A 223 -1.06 -8.96 -0.52
N ARG A 224 0.16 -9.19 -0.02
CA ARG A 224 1.39 -8.81 -0.71
C ARG A 224 1.58 -9.55 -2.03
N ILE A 225 1.28 -10.86 -2.08
CA ILE A 225 1.34 -11.68 -3.30
C ILE A 225 0.33 -11.16 -4.33
N ALA A 226 -0.90 -10.88 -3.88
CA ALA A 226 -1.96 -10.35 -4.74
C ALA A 226 -1.58 -8.99 -5.32
N GLU A 227 -1.08 -8.06 -4.51
CA GLU A 227 -0.58 -6.75 -4.97
C GLU A 227 0.52 -6.90 -6.03
N LYS A 228 1.42 -7.88 -5.88
CA LYS A 228 2.44 -8.16 -6.91
C LYS A 228 1.86 -8.74 -8.19
N HIS A 229 0.84 -9.60 -8.12
CA HIS A 229 0.14 -10.08 -9.31
C HIS A 229 -0.64 -8.95 -9.99
N MET A 230 -1.31 -8.08 -9.22
CA MET A 230 -1.99 -6.89 -9.75
C MET A 230 -1.02 -5.93 -10.45
N ALA A 231 0.17 -5.70 -9.88
CA ALA A 231 1.20 -4.88 -10.51
C ALA A 231 1.75 -5.47 -11.83
N LYS A 232 1.56 -6.78 -12.04
CA LYS A 232 1.87 -7.49 -13.29
C LYS A 232 0.65 -7.64 -14.21
N GLU A 233 -0.51 -7.10 -13.84
CA GLU A 233 -1.81 -7.26 -14.50
C GLU A 233 -2.30 -8.73 -14.55
N ASP A 234 -1.74 -9.60 -13.71
CA ASP A 234 -2.14 -11.00 -13.55
C ASP A 234 -3.38 -11.12 -12.62
N TYR A 235 -4.46 -10.42 -12.95
CA TYR A 235 -5.65 -10.28 -12.09
C TYR A 235 -6.27 -11.61 -11.69
N GLY A 236 -6.30 -12.62 -12.58
CA GLY A 236 -6.84 -13.94 -12.26
C GLY A 236 -6.03 -14.68 -11.19
N LYS A 237 -4.69 -14.52 -11.16
CA LYS A 237 -3.86 -15.11 -10.10
C LYS A 237 -4.02 -14.35 -8.79
N ALA A 238 -4.14 -13.03 -8.84
CA ALA A 238 -4.40 -12.20 -7.67
C ALA A 238 -5.75 -12.56 -7.03
N GLU A 239 -6.80 -12.68 -7.83
CA GLU A 239 -8.14 -13.10 -7.40
C GLU A 239 -8.10 -14.51 -6.79
N SER A 240 -7.46 -15.47 -7.47
CA SER A 240 -7.35 -16.84 -6.96
C SER A 240 -6.70 -16.91 -5.58
N VAL A 241 -5.57 -16.23 -5.38
CA VAL A 241 -4.86 -16.20 -4.09
C VAL A 241 -5.71 -15.58 -2.98
N LEU A 242 -6.40 -14.46 -3.27
CA LEU A 242 -7.24 -13.77 -2.29
C LEU A 242 -8.48 -14.59 -1.92
N SER A 243 -9.16 -15.14 -2.92
CA SER A 243 -10.37 -15.96 -2.71
C SER A 243 -10.06 -17.24 -1.93
N SER A 244 -8.95 -17.93 -2.24
CA SER A 244 -8.51 -19.09 -1.45
C SER A 244 -8.21 -18.74 0.00
N PHE A 245 -7.61 -17.57 0.25
CA PHE A 245 -7.35 -17.10 1.61
C PHE A 245 -8.63 -16.78 2.39
N LEU A 246 -9.56 -16.03 1.79
CA LEU A 246 -10.83 -15.66 2.42
C LEU A 246 -11.67 -16.90 2.79
N ASN A 247 -11.67 -17.92 1.93
CA ASN A 247 -12.37 -19.18 2.21
C ASN A 247 -11.73 -19.98 3.36
N ALA A 248 -10.40 -19.96 3.47
CA ALA A 248 -9.68 -20.73 4.48
C ALA A 248 -9.59 -19.99 5.84
N TYR A 249 -9.62 -18.66 5.84
CA TYR A 249 -9.40 -17.82 7.03
C TYR A 249 -10.38 -16.63 7.10
N PRO A 250 -11.71 -16.88 7.19
CA PRO A 250 -12.71 -15.82 7.19
C PRO A 250 -12.55 -14.82 8.35
N GLU A 251 -12.09 -15.29 9.52
CA GLU A 251 -11.92 -14.50 10.74
C GLU A 251 -10.53 -13.82 10.86
N SER A 252 -9.74 -13.76 9.79
CA SER A 252 -8.41 -13.12 9.84
C SER A 252 -8.51 -11.60 9.97
N SER A 253 -7.53 -10.98 10.65
CA SER A 253 -7.38 -9.52 10.69
C SER A 253 -7.15 -8.88 9.30
N TYR A 254 -6.83 -9.68 8.28
CA TYR A 254 -6.61 -9.23 6.90
C TYR A 254 -7.80 -9.42 5.97
N THR A 255 -8.92 -10.00 6.43
CA THR A 255 -10.12 -10.25 5.62
C THR A 255 -10.61 -8.98 4.92
N SER A 256 -10.79 -7.88 5.65
CA SER A 256 -11.25 -6.60 5.06
C SER A 256 -10.28 -6.03 4.03
N ARG A 257 -8.96 -6.23 4.20
CA ARG A 257 -7.96 -5.80 3.22
C ARG A 257 -8.03 -6.65 1.96
N ALA A 258 -8.14 -7.97 2.11
CA ALA A 258 -8.26 -8.90 0.99
C ALA A 258 -9.53 -8.64 0.16
N GLU A 259 -10.67 -8.39 0.81
CA GLU A 259 -11.91 -8.00 0.12
C GLU A 259 -11.80 -6.68 -0.64
N ASN A 260 -11.11 -5.68 -0.06
CA ASN A 260 -10.85 -4.41 -0.75
C ASN A 260 -10.02 -4.62 -2.02
N LEU A 261 -8.99 -5.47 -1.95
CA LEU A 261 -8.18 -5.83 -3.12
C LEU A 261 -9.01 -6.57 -4.18
N LEU A 262 -9.91 -7.48 -3.78
CA LEU A 262 -10.84 -8.13 -4.72
C LEU A 262 -11.79 -7.13 -5.40
N ARG A 263 -12.35 -6.17 -4.65
CA ARG A 263 -13.17 -5.10 -5.24
C ARG A 263 -12.37 -4.24 -6.22
N GLN A 264 -11.09 -3.98 -5.93
CA GLN A 264 -10.21 -3.27 -6.84
C GLN A 264 -9.92 -4.09 -8.10
N ILE A 265 -9.60 -5.38 -7.97
CA ILE A 265 -9.40 -6.29 -9.10
C ILE A 265 -10.64 -6.31 -9.98
N ALA A 266 -11.85 -6.46 -9.41
CA ALA A 266 -13.09 -6.47 -10.17
C ALA A 266 -13.29 -5.19 -10.99
N ARG A 267 -12.96 -4.01 -10.44
CA ARG A 267 -12.98 -2.74 -11.18
C ARG A 267 -11.90 -2.69 -12.27
N ASP A 268 -10.73 -3.24 -11.99
CA ASP A 268 -9.58 -3.20 -12.89
C ASP A 268 -9.68 -4.23 -14.04
N SER A 269 -10.37 -5.35 -13.83
CA SER A 269 -10.55 -6.45 -14.78
C SER A 269 -11.91 -6.45 -15.51
N ALA A 270 -12.79 -5.49 -15.22
CA ALA A 270 -14.16 -5.45 -15.74
C ALA A 270 -14.22 -5.28 -17.27
N TYR A 271 -13.28 -4.56 -17.88
CA TYR A 271 -13.27 -4.27 -19.30
C TYR A 271 -11.85 -4.17 -19.88
N ASP A 272 -11.72 -4.42 -21.18
CA ASP A 272 -10.51 -4.18 -21.94
C ASP A 272 -10.36 -2.67 -22.18
N ARG A 273 -9.56 -2.02 -21.33
CA ARG A 273 -9.30 -0.57 -21.32
C ARG A 273 -8.81 -0.01 -22.66
N TYR A 274 -8.33 -0.85 -23.57
CA TYR A 274 -7.76 -0.42 -24.84
C TYR A 274 -8.69 -0.69 -26.02
N THR A 275 -9.93 -1.13 -25.79
CA THR A 275 -10.83 -1.54 -26.88
C THR A 275 -12.09 -0.68 -26.91
N ILE A 276 -12.25 0.10 -27.99
CA ILE A 276 -13.46 0.89 -28.28
C ILE A 276 -14.23 0.20 -29.41
N ALA A 277 -15.55 0.18 -29.35
CA ALA A 277 -16.39 -0.36 -30.40
C ALA A 277 -17.12 0.70 -31.21
N CYS A 278 -17.49 0.36 -32.44
CA CYS A 278 -18.39 1.10 -33.31
C CYS A 278 -19.57 0.23 -33.69
N LEU A 279 -20.78 0.74 -33.46
CA LEU A 279 -22.03 0.09 -33.81
C LEU A 279 -22.71 0.93 -34.90
N LEU A 280 -22.59 0.52 -36.17
CA LEU A 280 -22.98 1.35 -37.32
C LEU A 280 -23.76 0.54 -38.38
N PRO A 281 -24.67 1.16 -39.14
CA PRO A 281 -25.33 0.48 -40.26
C PRO A 281 -24.37 0.44 -41.47
N LEU A 282 -23.64 -0.66 -41.64
CA LEU A 282 -22.70 -0.90 -42.75
C LEU A 282 -23.31 -1.73 -43.88
N THR A 283 -24.48 -2.32 -43.61
CA THR A 283 -25.42 -2.86 -44.61
C THR A 283 -26.81 -2.25 -44.41
N GLY A 284 -27.76 -2.60 -45.29
CA GLY A 284 -29.14 -2.12 -45.22
C GLY A 284 -29.35 -0.68 -45.69
N ARG A 285 -30.52 -0.12 -45.31
CA ARG A 285 -31.04 1.16 -45.81
C ARG A 285 -30.11 2.35 -45.56
N TYR A 286 -29.38 2.35 -44.44
CA TYR A 286 -28.53 3.47 -44.04
C TYR A 286 -27.03 3.23 -44.26
N LYS A 287 -26.66 2.22 -45.06
CA LYS A 287 -25.27 1.83 -45.36
C LYS A 287 -24.35 3.00 -45.71
N ILE A 288 -24.78 3.87 -46.62
CA ILE A 288 -23.96 4.98 -47.11
C ILE A 288 -23.59 5.92 -45.95
N PHE A 289 -24.52 6.19 -45.03
CA PHE A 289 -24.26 7.04 -43.88
C PHE A 289 -23.37 6.35 -42.84
N GLY A 290 -23.59 5.07 -42.57
CA GLY A 290 -22.73 4.30 -41.67
C GLY A 290 -21.29 4.19 -42.17
N GLN A 291 -21.07 4.00 -43.48
CA GLN A 291 -19.74 4.01 -44.08
C GLN A 291 -19.03 5.36 -43.92
N ARG A 292 -19.75 6.48 -44.14
CA ARG A 292 -19.19 7.83 -43.95
C ARG A 292 -18.81 8.07 -42.47
N ALA A 293 -19.68 7.67 -41.55
CA ALA A 293 -19.39 7.75 -40.11
C ALA A 293 -18.17 6.90 -39.73
N LEU A 294 -18.10 5.66 -40.23
CA LEU A 294 -16.97 4.76 -39.98
C LEU A 294 -15.65 5.35 -40.48
N HIS A 295 -15.61 5.89 -41.69
CA HIS A 295 -14.41 6.54 -42.23
C HIS A 295 -13.96 7.71 -41.35
N GLY A 296 -14.90 8.57 -40.91
CA GLY A 296 -14.58 9.68 -40.01
C GLY A 296 -13.98 9.20 -38.68
N ILE A 297 -14.58 8.16 -38.07
CA ILE A 297 -14.08 7.57 -36.83
C ILE A 297 -12.69 6.95 -37.05
N GLN A 298 -12.49 6.21 -38.14
CA GLN A 298 -11.19 5.59 -38.45
C GLN A 298 -10.09 6.63 -38.65
N LEU A 299 -10.37 7.73 -39.35
CA LEU A 299 -9.42 8.84 -39.53
C LEU A 299 -9.04 9.47 -38.19
N ALA A 300 -10.03 9.75 -37.33
CA ALA A 300 -9.80 10.29 -35.99
C ALA A 300 -9.00 9.31 -35.12
N PHE A 301 -9.34 8.02 -35.16
CA PHE A 301 -8.68 6.95 -34.41
C PHE A 301 -7.22 6.78 -34.82
N GLN A 302 -6.93 6.76 -36.14
CA GLN A 302 -5.56 6.70 -36.65
C GLN A 302 -4.73 7.92 -36.25
N SER A 303 -5.31 9.12 -36.36
CA SER A 303 -4.67 10.37 -35.93
C SER A 303 -4.36 10.36 -34.42
N PHE A 304 -5.30 9.88 -33.61
CA PHE A 304 -5.12 9.73 -32.17
C PHE A 304 -4.00 8.74 -31.82
N ILE A 305 -3.97 7.56 -32.44
CA ILE A 305 -2.90 6.56 -32.26
C ILE A 305 -1.54 7.16 -32.65
N HIS A 306 -1.47 7.87 -33.78
CA HIS A 306 -0.24 8.49 -34.24
C HIS A 306 0.31 9.52 -33.22
N LYS A 307 -0.56 10.36 -32.64
CA LYS A 307 -0.17 11.33 -31.61
C LYS A 307 0.25 10.67 -30.29
N THR A 308 -0.48 9.64 -29.86
CA THR A 308 -0.25 8.99 -28.55
C THR A 308 0.98 8.09 -28.53
N ARG A 309 1.39 7.49 -29.65
CA ARG A 309 2.63 6.71 -29.75
C ARG A 309 3.90 7.48 -29.36
N LYS A 310 3.89 8.83 -29.41
CA LYS A 310 5.02 9.66 -28.98
C LYS A 310 5.11 9.87 -27.46
N ASN A 311 4.05 9.60 -26.70
CA ASN A 311 3.95 9.94 -25.28
C ASN A 311 3.87 8.72 -24.34
N PHE A 312 3.66 7.50 -24.85
CA PHE A 312 3.62 6.30 -24.00
C PHE A 312 4.99 5.65 -23.86
N ALA A 313 5.49 5.57 -22.62
CA ALA A 313 6.83 5.07 -22.27
C ALA A 313 7.07 3.56 -22.53
N LYS A 314 6.07 2.80 -23.02
CA LYS A 314 6.17 1.37 -23.38
C LYS A 314 5.29 1.03 -24.59
N PRO A 315 5.81 1.03 -25.81
CA PRO A 315 5.03 0.87 -27.04
C PRO A 315 4.53 -0.56 -27.33
N GLU A 316 4.99 -1.58 -26.60
CA GLU A 316 4.71 -2.99 -26.94
C GLU A 316 3.40 -3.57 -26.39
N LYS A 317 2.73 -2.94 -25.40
CA LYS A 317 1.58 -3.56 -24.69
C LYS A 317 0.23 -2.86 -24.76
N ALA A 318 0.15 -1.60 -25.21
CA ALA A 318 -1.11 -0.86 -25.30
C ALA A 318 -1.49 -0.59 -26.77
N GLN A 319 -1.89 -1.64 -27.50
CA GLN A 319 -2.50 -1.45 -28.82
C GLN A 319 -3.97 -1.09 -28.62
N LEU A 320 -4.29 0.20 -28.76
CA LEU A 320 -5.69 0.65 -28.87
C LEU A 320 -6.35 -0.06 -30.06
N ARG A 321 -7.51 -0.66 -29.83
CA ARG A 321 -8.29 -1.42 -30.81
C ARG A 321 -9.64 -0.75 -31.07
N LEU A 322 -10.03 -0.75 -32.33
CA LEU A 322 -11.36 -0.34 -32.77
C LEU A 322 -12.11 -1.57 -33.31
N LEU A 323 -13.16 -1.99 -32.61
CA LEU A 323 -14.00 -3.10 -33.02
C LEU A 323 -15.24 -2.57 -33.75
N VAL A 324 -15.42 -2.96 -35.00
CA VAL A 324 -16.56 -2.49 -35.80
C VAL A 324 -17.61 -3.60 -35.89
N ARG A 325 -18.86 -3.25 -35.63
CA ARG A 325 -20.02 -4.13 -35.81
C ARG A 325 -21.10 -3.46 -36.65
N ASP A 326 -21.65 -4.26 -37.55
CA ASP A 326 -22.71 -3.86 -38.45
C ASP A 326 -24.07 -4.07 -37.78
N THR A 327 -24.91 -3.04 -37.76
CA THR A 327 -26.31 -3.16 -37.32
C THR A 327 -27.26 -3.53 -38.46
N GLY A 328 -26.82 -3.38 -39.72
CA GLY A 328 -27.61 -3.62 -40.93
C GLY A 328 -28.92 -2.84 -41.02
N SER A 329 -29.06 -1.75 -40.26
CA SER A 329 -30.32 -1.03 -40.06
C SER A 329 -31.45 -1.87 -39.47
N ASP A 330 -31.11 -2.93 -38.72
CA ASP A 330 -32.05 -3.89 -38.15
C ASP A 330 -31.91 -3.97 -36.60
N PRO A 331 -33.01 -3.87 -35.84
CA PRO A 331 -32.97 -3.93 -34.38
C PRO A 331 -32.40 -5.25 -33.82
N HIS A 332 -32.74 -6.39 -34.40
CA HIS A 332 -32.28 -7.69 -33.91
C HIS A 332 -30.79 -7.90 -34.15
N MET A 333 -30.28 -7.53 -35.33
CA MET A 333 -28.86 -7.55 -35.62
C MET A 333 -28.07 -6.60 -34.71
N ALA A 334 -28.62 -5.42 -34.40
CA ALA A 334 -27.99 -4.48 -33.49
C ALA A 334 -27.86 -5.03 -32.06
N VAL A 335 -28.91 -5.66 -31.52
CA VAL A 335 -28.87 -6.31 -30.20
C VAL A 335 -27.84 -7.45 -30.19
N LYS A 336 -27.81 -8.28 -31.24
CA LYS A 336 -26.81 -9.34 -31.38
C LYS A 336 -25.38 -8.78 -31.38
N ALA A 337 -25.14 -7.73 -32.14
CA ALA A 337 -23.85 -7.04 -32.19
C ALA A 337 -23.46 -6.48 -30.80
N VAL A 338 -24.41 -5.91 -30.05
CA VAL A 338 -24.18 -5.45 -28.68
C VAL A 338 -23.75 -6.59 -27.76
N HIS A 339 -24.42 -7.74 -27.80
CA HIS A 339 -24.02 -8.89 -26.99
C HIS A 339 -22.62 -9.39 -27.30
N GLU A 340 -22.20 -9.40 -28.58
CA GLU A 340 -20.83 -9.73 -28.95
C GLU A 340 -19.82 -8.73 -28.35
N LEU A 341 -20.15 -7.43 -28.33
CA LEU A 341 -19.29 -6.40 -27.77
C LEU A 341 -19.19 -6.50 -26.23
N ILE A 342 -20.29 -6.82 -25.54
CA ILE A 342 -20.30 -7.09 -24.10
C ILE A 342 -19.40 -8.29 -23.78
N GLN A 343 -19.50 -9.38 -24.54
CA GLN A 343 -18.64 -10.56 -24.37
C GLN A 343 -17.16 -10.25 -24.62
N GLN A 344 -16.87 -9.34 -25.56
CA GLN A 344 -15.52 -8.84 -25.83
C GLN A 344 -15.05 -7.76 -24.83
N LYS A 345 -15.87 -7.45 -23.82
CA LYS A 345 -15.56 -6.56 -22.71
C LYS A 345 -15.05 -5.19 -23.15
N VAL A 346 -15.68 -4.60 -24.17
CA VAL A 346 -15.24 -3.29 -24.70
C VAL A 346 -15.38 -2.18 -23.66
N ALA A 347 -14.47 -1.20 -23.70
CA ALA A 347 -14.48 -0.08 -22.77
C ALA A 347 -15.60 0.92 -23.03
N ALA A 348 -15.97 1.13 -24.30
CA ALA A 348 -17.01 2.07 -24.73
C ALA A 348 -17.50 1.76 -26.15
N ILE A 349 -18.68 2.28 -26.50
CA ILE A 349 -19.31 2.12 -27.82
C ILE A 349 -19.58 3.50 -28.44
N ILE A 350 -19.27 3.66 -29.73
CA ILE A 350 -19.67 4.79 -30.57
C ILE A 350 -20.76 4.34 -31.54
N GLY A 351 -21.87 5.09 -31.60
CA GLY A 351 -23.10 4.70 -32.29
C GLY A 351 -24.20 4.29 -31.31
N PRO A 352 -25.39 3.88 -31.78
CA PRO A 352 -25.76 3.75 -33.19
C PRO A 352 -26.01 5.09 -33.89
N LEU A 353 -26.03 5.06 -35.23
CA LEU A 353 -26.35 6.22 -36.08
C LEU A 353 -27.87 6.47 -36.20
N VAL A 354 -28.65 5.43 -36.00
CA VAL A 354 -30.12 5.45 -35.97
C VAL A 354 -30.56 5.05 -34.58
N THR A 355 -31.70 5.57 -34.12
CA THR A 355 -32.26 5.21 -32.81
C THR A 355 -32.65 3.72 -32.81
N LEU A 356 -32.03 2.94 -31.93
CA LEU A 356 -32.20 1.49 -31.78
C LEU A 356 -32.32 1.19 -30.28
N ASP A 357 -33.50 1.45 -29.72
CA ASP A 357 -33.70 1.54 -28.27
C ASP A 357 -33.34 0.25 -27.54
N ASP A 358 -33.70 -0.91 -28.08
CA ASP A 358 -33.37 -2.21 -27.47
C ASP A 358 -31.85 -2.43 -27.36
N ALA A 359 -31.10 -2.06 -28.40
CA ALA A 359 -29.65 -2.19 -28.39
C ALA A 359 -29.02 -1.23 -27.36
N ILE A 360 -29.53 0.00 -27.25
CA ILE A 360 -29.07 0.99 -26.26
C ILE A 360 -29.38 0.52 -24.83
N ALA A 361 -30.57 -0.04 -24.61
CA ALA A 361 -30.99 -0.58 -23.32
C ALA A 361 -30.09 -1.74 -22.85
N GLU A 362 -29.69 -2.64 -23.75
CA GLU A 362 -28.75 -3.73 -23.42
C GLU A 362 -27.35 -3.19 -23.04
N VAL A 363 -26.88 -2.16 -23.73
CA VAL A 363 -25.59 -1.51 -23.41
C VAL A 363 -25.64 -0.82 -22.03
N GLN A 364 -26.74 -0.14 -21.72
CA GLN A 364 -26.98 0.47 -20.40
C GLN A 364 -27.01 -0.60 -19.29
N LYS A 365 -27.71 -1.73 -19.49
CA LYS A 365 -27.73 -2.84 -18.52
C LYS A 365 -26.33 -3.39 -18.23
N ALA A 366 -25.48 -3.43 -19.26
CA ALA A 366 -24.09 -3.84 -19.14
C ALA A 366 -23.17 -2.77 -18.53
N HIS A 367 -23.68 -1.56 -18.22
CA HIS A 367 -22.92 -0.42 -17.71
C HIS A 367 -21.73 -0.03 -18.61
N ILE A 368 -21.88 -0.17 -19.93
CA ILE A 368 -20.87 0.22 -20.91
C ILE A 368 -21.24 1.62 -21.43
N PRO A 369 -20.36 2.64 -21.32
CA PRO A 369 -20.61 3.95 -21.89
C PRO A 369 -20.87 3.89 -23.41
N ILE A 370 -21.94 4.52 -23.87
CA ILE A 370 -22.29 4.61 -25.29
C ILE A 370 -22.51 6.06 -25.71
N ILE A 371 -21.87 6.44 -26.81
CA ILE A 371 -22.07 7.75 -27.46
C ILE A 371 -22.82 7.53 -28.76
N THR A 372 -24.13 7.74 -28.70
CA THR A 372 -25.04 7.64 -29.84
C THR A 372 -24.82 8.79 -30.83
N LEU A 373 -25.03 8.51 -32.12
CA LEU A 373 -24.93 9.47 -33.22
C LEU A 373 -26.31 9.73 -33.87
N SER A 374 -27.40 9.42 -33.16
CA SER A 374 -28.77 9.56 -33.65
C SER A 374 -29.42 10.86 -33.20
N GLN A 375 -30.52 11.25 -33.87
CA GLN A 375 -31.29 12.46 -33.55
C GLN A 375 -32.33 12.28 -32.44
N GLY A 376 -32.45 11.09 -31.85
CA GLY A 376 -33.52 10.77 -30.89
C GLY A 376 -33.46 11.68 -29.65
N GLU A 377 -34.57 12.37 -29.36
CA GLU A 377 -34.62 13.37 -28.28
C GLU A 377 -34.47 12.74 -26.90
N ASN A 378 -35.11 11.58 -26.71
CA ASN A 378 -35.18 10.85 -25.44
C ASN A 378 -34.01 9.89 -25.19
N VAL A 379 -33.02 9.84 -26.10
CA VAL A 379 -31.92 8.87 -26.01
C VAL A 379 -31.08 9.04 -24.74
N PRO A 380 -30.65 10.26 -24.33
CA PRO A 380 -29.93 10.43 -23.06
C PRO A 380 -30.72 10.04 -21.81
N GLN A 381 -32.05 10.07 -21.86
CA GLN A 381 -32.94 9.70 -20.75
C GLN A 381 -33.04 8.17 -20.57
N MET A 382 -32.45 7.38 -21.48
CA MET A 382 -32.45 5.92 -21.38
C MET A 382 -31.51 5.39 -20.29
N GLY A 383 -30.56 6.20 -19.79
CA GLY A 383 -29.80 5.88 -18.59
C GLY A 383 -28.43 6.56 -18.48
N ASP A 384 -27.80 6.40 -17.32
CA ASP A 384 -26.58 7.10 -16.91
C ASP A 384 -25.34 6.86 -17.79
N TYR A 385 -25.33 5.78 -18.59
CA TYR A 385 -24.23 5.42 -19.49
C TYR A 385 -24.54 5.78 -20.94
N VAL A 386 -25.68 6.42 -21.23
CA VAL A 386 -26.15 6.76 -22.57
C VAL A 386 -25.97 8.24 -22.86
N PHE A 387 -25.08 8.54 -23.82
CA PHE A 387 -24.79 9.89 -24.26
C PHE A 387 -25.19 10.07 -25.73
N ARG A 388 -25.45 11.31 -26.14
CA ARG A 388 -25.74 11.67 -27.54
C ARG A 388 -24.76 12.72 -28.03
N ASN A 389 -24.10 12.41 -29.15
CA ASN A 389 -23.24 13.34 -29.87
C ASN A 389 -23.82 13.62 -31.26
N PHE A 390 -25.03 14.18 -31.28
CA PHE A 390 -25.71 14.61 -32.50
C PHE A 390 -26.78 15.66 -32.16
N LEU A 391 -27.14 16.47 -33.16
CA LEU A 391 -28.13 17.54 -33.04
C LEU A 391 -29.55 17.02 -33.23
N THR A 392 -30.48 17.38 -32.35
CA THR A 392 -31.92 17.08 -32.55
C THR A 392 -32.54 18.06 -33.54
N ALA A 393 -33.72 17.72 -34.06
CA ALA A 393 -34.51 18.64 -34.87
C ALA A 393 -34.86 19.91 -34.08
N GLN A 394 -35.22 19.77 -32.79
CA GLN A 394 -35.50 20.91 -31.92
C GLN A 394 -34.29 21.83 -31.74
N MET A 395 -33.09 21.28 -31.48
CA MET A 395 -31.87 22.09 -31.34
C MET A 395 -31.57 22.90 -32.60
N GLN A 396 -31.69 22.26 -33.77
CA GLN A 396 -31.43 22.92 -35.06
C GLN A 396 -32.48 23.98 -35.37
N THR A 397 -33.76 23.66 -35.17
CA THR A 397 -34.87 24.57 -35.45
C THR A 397 -34.82 25.78 -34.53
N HIS A 398 -34.61 25.56 -33.22
CA HIS A 398 -34.48 26.64 -32.25
C HIS A 398 -33.31 27.56 -32.59
N ALA A 399 -32.13 27.02 -32.94
CA ALA A 399 -30.98 27.83 -33.32
C ALA A 399 -31.28 28.68 -34.57
N LEU A 400 -31.95 28.11 -35.58
CA LEU A 400 -32.34 28.83 -36.79
C LEU A 400 -33.33 29.96 -36.51
N VAL A 401 -34.38 29.68 -35.71
CA VAL A 401 -35.44 30.64 -35.38
C VAL A 401 -34.90 31.75 -34.49
N ALA A 402 -34.10 31.43 -33.48
CA ALA A 402 -33.45 32.41 -32.62
C ALA A 402 -32.58 33.36 -33.44
N TYR A 403 -31.73 32.82 -34.33
CA TYR A 403 -30.91 33.66 -35.21
C TYR A 403 -31.77 34.58 -36.09
N ALA A 404 -32.79 34.05 -36.76
CA ALA A 404 -33.64 34.83 -37.65
C ALA A 404 -34.45 35.92 -36.90
N SER A 405 -34.94 35.63 -35.70
CA SER A 405 -35.84 36.54 -34.97
C SER A 405 -35.11 37.55 -34.07
N GLU A 406 -34.00 37.13 -33.45
CA GLU A 406 -33.23 37.93 -32.50
C GLU A 406 -32.07 38.67 -33.18
N THR A 407 -31.40 38.05 -34.16
CA THR A 407 -30.27 38.67 -34.86
C THR A 407 -30.70 39.42 -36.11
N LEU A 408 -31.57 38.83 -36.95
CA LEU A 408 -32.02 39.46 -38.20
C LEU A 408 -33.32 40.27 -38.05
N GLY A 409 -34.02 40.15 -36.92
CA GLY A 409 -35.23 40.92 -36.62
C GLY A 409 -36.50 40.46 -37.36
N PHE A 410 -36.49 39.29 -38.01
CA PHE A 410 -37.68 38.79 -38.72
C PHE A 410 -38.78 38.37 -37.74
N LYS A 411 -40.03 38.74 -38.05
CA LYS A 411 -41.22 38.49 -37.20
C LYS A 411 -42.32 37.69 -37.88
N LYS A 412 -42.23 37.47 -39.19
CA LYS A 412 -43.21 36.72 -39.99
C LYS A 412 -42.47 35.65 -40.76
N PHE A 413 -42.94 34.41 -40.64
CA PHE A 413 -42.29 33.24 -41.22
C PHE A 413 -43.28 32.45 -42.06
N ALA A 414 -42.80 31.87 -43.16
CA ALA A 414 -43.47 30.82 -43.91
C ALA A 414 -42.57 29.58 -43.87
N VAL A 415 -43.11 28.45 -43.39
CA VAL A 415 -42.34 27.20 -43.25
C VAL A 415 -42.68 26.28 -44.42
N LEU A 416 -41.71 26.09 -45.32
CA LEU A 416 -41.81 25.11 -46.40
C LEU A 416 -41.07 23.84 -46.00
N TYR A 417 -41.75 22.70 -46.03
CA TYR A 417 -41.19 21.41 -45.64
C TYR A 417 -41.71 20.29 -46.55
N PRO A 418 -40.94 19.21 -46.76
CA PRO A 418 -41.42 18.04 -47.48
C PRO A 418 -42.49 17.30 -46.67
N ASP A 419 -43.55 16.81 -47.33
CA ASP A 419 -44.64 16.07 -46.69
C ASP A 419 -44.24 14.63 -46.31
N GLU A 420 -43.25 14.52 -45.45
CA GLU A 420 -42.73 13.27 -44.89
C GLU A 420 -42.37 13.45 -43.41
N ALA A 421 -42.04 12.36 -42.72
CA ALA A 421 -41.75 12.38 -41.28
C ALA A 421 -40.65 13.39 -40.93
N TYR A 422 -39.56 13.45 -41.70
CA TYR A 422 -38.47 14.39 -41.50
C TYR A 422 -38.95 15.85 -41.56
N GLY A 423 -39.66 16.24 -42.62
CA GLY A 423 -40.16 17.60 -42.80
C GLY A 423 -41.18 17.99 -41.73
N LYS A 424 -42.11 17.09 -41.39
CA LYS A 424 -43.12 17.31 -40.35
C LYS A 424 -42.51 17.52 -38.97
N ILE A 425 -41.47 16.75 -38.61
CA ILE A 425 -40.79 16.90 -37.32
C ILE A 425 -40.18 18.30 -37.21
N PHE A 426 -39.41 18.73 -38.21
CA PHE A 426 -38.79 20.07 -38.19
C PHE A 426 -39.83 21.19 -38.21
N ALA A 427 -40.91 21.05 -38.99
CA ALA A 427 -41.98 22.02 -39.03
C ALA A 427 -42.68 22.15 -37.65
N ASN A 428 -42.96 21.02 -37.00
CA ASN A 428 -43.54 21.00 -35.66
C ASN A 428 -42.58 21.49 -34.57
N CYS A 429 -41.26 21.51 -34.80
CA CYS A 429 -40.33 22.15 -33.86
C CYS A 429 -40.36 23.69 -33.94
N PHE A 430 -41.01 24.25 -34.97
CA PHE A 430 -41.07 25.69 -35.20
C PHE A 430 -42.14 26.39 -34.35
N TRP A 431 -43.26 25.72 -34.07
CA TRP A 431 -44.43 26.24 -33.35
C TRP A 431 -44.88 25.27 -32.26
#